data_AF-A0A425HTZ7-F1
#
_entry.id   AF-A0A425HTZ7-F1
#
_cell.length_a   1.000
_cell.length_b   1.000
_cell.length_c   1.000
_cell.angle_alpha   90.00
_cell.angle_beta   90.00
_cell.angle_gamma   90.00
#
_symmetry.space_group_name_H-M   'P 1'
#
loop_
_entity.id
_entity.type
_entity.pdbx_description
1 polymer ?
#
loop_
_entity_poly.entity_id
_entity_poly.type
_entity_poly.pdbx_seq_one_letter_code
_entity_poly.pdbx_strand_id
1 'polypeptide(L)'
;LKTKAAQIVQDEKMKLSDDGLDALVKIARGDMRRLLNCMQASHLAHPGEEVNADIVHRTLGLPPPSEVTTMFERLLVADFFACCKELDELVTAKGYAMRDWVIAFHERILLVDWPANVLITFVSRLADLEERLATGASEAVQMHAVVAAFFEARAGLQAAAAATPPIPSQ
;
A
#
# COMPACT_ATOMS: atom_id res chain seq x y z
N LEU A 1 11.34 18.30 -7.05
CA LEU A 1 11.51 17.86 -5.65
C LEU A 1 12.85 17.15 -5.44
N LYS A 2 13.16 16.09 -6.20
CA LYS A 2 14.42 15.32 -6.11
C LYS A 2 15.69 16.17 -6.06
N THR A 3 15.83 17.18 -6.91
CA THR A 3 17.03 18.04 -6.94
C THR A 3 17.27 18.80 -5.64
N LYS A 4 16.20 19.32 -5.00
CA LYS A 4 16.32 20.02 -3.72
C LYS A 4 16.60 19.04 -2.57
N ALA A 5 15.96 17.87 -2.59
CA ALA A 5 16.21 16.81 -1.62
C ALA A 5 17.69 16.38 -1.66
N ALA A 6 18.25 16.18 -2.85
CA ALA A 6 19.66 15.83 -3.04
C ALA A 6 20.62 16.94 -2.54
N GLN A 7 20.26 18.22 -2.71
CA GLN A 7 21.03 19.33 -2.12
C GLN A 7 21.02 19.27 -0.59
N ILE A 8 19.86 19.05 0.03
CA ILE A 8 19.74 18.96 1.48
C ILE A 8 20.54 17.78 2.05
N VAL A 9 20.54 16.63 1.36
CA VAL A 9 21.36 15.47 1.74
C VAL A 9 22.85 15.81 1.78
N GLN A 10 23.33 16.58 0.80
CA GLN A 10 24.72 17.05 0.76
C GLN A 10 25.02 18.05 1.86
N ASP A 11 24.11 19.01 2.09
CA ASP A 11 24.27 20.06 3.10
C ASP A 11 24.25 19.49 4.53
N GLU A 12 23.38 18.51 4.82
CA GLU A 12 23.26 17.84 6.12
C GLU A 12 24.23 16.66 6.29
N LYS A 13 25.05 16.34 5.27
CA LYS A 13 25.98 15.18 5.25
C LYS A 13 25.29 13.86 5.60
N MET A 14 24.05 13.71 5.16
CA MET A 14 23.25 12.51 5.40
C MET A 14 23.72 11.38 4.47
N LYS A 15 23.83 10.16 5.00
CA LYS A 15 24.04 8.96 4.19
C LYS A 15 22.68 8.46 3.72
N LEU A 16 22.34 8.72 2.47
CA LEU A 16 21.07 8.33 1.85
C LEU A 16 21.37 7.60 0.55
N SER A 17 20.79 6.42 0.35
CA SER A 17 20.89 5.69 -0.90
C SER A 17 19.86 6.21 -1.93
N ASP A 18 20.10 5.95 -3.21
CA ASP A 18 19.22 6.43 -4.30
C ASP A 18 17.79 5.86 -4.19
N ASP A 19 17.64 4.60 -3.76
CA ASP A 19 16.35 3.96 -3.50
C ASP A 19 15.62 4.58 -2.30
N GLY A 20 16.36 4.96 -1.24
CA GLY A 20 15.82 5.68 -0.10
C GLY A 20 15.29 7.06 -0.49
N LEU A 21 16.03 7.79 -1.33
CA LEU A 21 15.60 9.08 -1.88
C LEU A 21 14.32 8.95 -2.72
N ASP A 22 14.23 7.92 -3.53
CA ASP A 22 13.06 7.67 -4.39
C ASP A 22 11.83 7.30 -3.57
N ALA A 23 11.98 6.47 -2.53
CA ALA A 23 10.92 6.15 -1.59
C ALA A 23 10.42 7.40 -0.86
N LEU A 24 11.33 8.23 -0.34
CA LEU A 24 10.99 9.47 0.35
C LEU A 24 10.23 10.45 -0.54
N VAL A 25 10.67 10.62 -1.80
CA VAL A 25 9.99 11.50 -2.76
C VAL A 25 8.60 10.97 -3.10
N LYS A 26 8.43 9.65 -3.23
CA LYS A 26 7.13 9.03 -3.46
C LYS A 26 6.18 9.27 -2.28
N ILE A 27 6.65 9.09 -1.05
CA ILE A 27 5.86 9.29 0.17
C ILE A 27 5.51 10.78 0.38
N ALA A 28 6.42 11.68 0.02
CA ALA A 28 6.21 13.12 0.13
C ALA A 28 5.06 13.63 -0.75
N ARG A 29 4.71 12.94 -1.84
CA ARG A 29 3.64 13.32 -2.79
C ARG A 29 3.69 14.81 -3.21
N GLY A 30 4.91 15.36 -3.34
CA GLY A 30 5.13 16.76 -3.70
C GLY A 30 5.19 17.77 -2.55
N ASP A 31 4.95 17.35 -1.30
CA ASP A 31 5.08 18.20 -0.10
C ASP A 31 6.52 18.18 0.43
N MET A 32 7.21 19.32 0.31
CA MET A 32 8.60 19.47 0.77
C MET A 32 8.74 19.42 2.30
N ARG A 33 7.74 19.90 3.06
CA ARG A 33 7.74 19.84 4.52
C ARG A 33 7.61 18.40 4.99
N ARG A 34 6.73 17.62 4.36
CA ARG A 34 6.60 16.19 4.64
C ARG A 34 7.91 15.46 4.35
N LEU A 35 8.52 15.73 3.20
CA LEU A 35 9.81 15.13 2.81
C LEU A 35 10.90 15.38 3.86
N LEU A 36 11.09 16.64 4.28
CA LEU A 36 12.09 17.02 5.29
C LEU A 36 11.86 16.32 6.63
N ASN A 37 10.61 16.30 7.10
CA ASN A 37 10.27 15.65 8.36
C ASN A 37 10.58 14.14 8.31
N CYS A 38 10.25 13.48 7.20
CA CYS A 38 10.56 12.06 7.00
C CYS A 38 12.07 11.82 6.94
N MET A 39 12.81 12.64 6.18
CA MET A 39 14.27 12.54 6.07
C MET A 39 14.95 12.67 7.44
N GLN A 40 14.58 13.69 8.21
CA GLN A 40 15.14 13.92 9.53
C GLN A 40 14.78 12.81 10.51
N ALA A 41 13.53 12.33 10.50
CA ALA A 41 13.11 11.21 11.33
C ALA A 41 13.92 9.94 11.02
N SER A 42 14.11 9.61 9.74
CA SER A 42 14.91 8.46 9.32
C SER A 42 16.39 8.60 9.67
N HIS A 43 16.97 9.80 9.53
CA HIS A 43 18.35 10.05 9.92
C HIS A 43 18.58 9.92 11.44
N LEU A 44 17.66 10.46 12.24
CA LEU A 44 17.73 10.42 13.69
C LEU A 44 17.47 9.02 14.25
N ALA A 45 16.61 8.23 13.61
CA ALA A 45 16.32 6.86 14.01
C ALA A 45 17.50 5.91 13.76
N HIS A 46 18.33 6.19 12.75
CA HIS A 46 19.45 5.34 12.33
C HIS A 46 20.76 6.13 12.24
N PRO A 47 21.32 6.60 13.38
CA PRO A 47 22.49 7.44 13.39
C PRO A 47 23.72 6.70 12.83
N GLY A 48 24.25 7.19 11.71
CA GLY A 48 25.49 6.70 11.10
C GLY A 48 25.34 5.57 10.07
N GLU A 49 24.14 5.00 9.94
CA GLU A 49 23.77 4.05 8.89
C GLU A 49 23.35 4.77 7.60
N GLU A 50 23.43 4.06 6.49
CA GLU A 50 22.88 4.55 5.22
C GLU A 50 21.36 4.32 5.20
N VAL A 51 20.60 5.39 5.02
CA VAL A 51 19.14 5.33 4.96
C VAL A 51 18.71 4.77 3.60
N ASN A 52 18.21 3.54 3.61
CA ASN A 52 17.66 2.85 2.44
C ASN A 52 16.13 2.88 2.42
N ALA A 53 15.52 2.36 1.34
CA ALA A 53 14.06 2.33 1.22
C ALA A 53 13.38 1.58 2.38
N ASP A 54 13.94 0.45 2.81
CA ASP A 54 13.39 -0.35 3.92
C ASP A 54 13.38 0.41 5.25
N ILE A 55 14.46 1.12 5.57
CA ILE A 55 14.57 1.98 6.76
C ILE A 55 13.54 3.10 6.71
N VAL A 56 13.35 3.72 5.54
CA VAL A 56 12.35 4.77 5.35
C VAL A 56 10.95 4.22 5.62
N HIS A 57 10.58 3.10 5.00
CA HIS A 57 9.27 2.47 5.20
C HIS A 57 9.05 2.07 6.67
N ARG A 58 10.06 1.50 7.32
CA ARG A 58 9.99 1.09 8.72
C ARG A 58 9.87 2.27 9.69
N THR A 59 10.65 3.34 9.48
CA THR A 59 10.60 4.53 10.33
C THR A 59 9.24 5.22 10.24
N LEU A 60 8.61 5.17 9.06
CA LEU A 60 7.32 5.79 8.82
C LEU A 60 6.13 4.88 9.13
N GLY A 61 6.37 3.63 9.53
CA GLY A 61 5.31 2.66 9.80
C GLY A 61 4.46 2.34 8.57
N LEU A 62 5.06 2.39 7.38
CA LEU A 62 4.38 2.11 6.12
C LEU A 62 4.72 0.70 5.63
N PRO A 63 3.73 -0.06 5.11
CA PRO A 63 4.00 -1.37 4.55
C PRO A 63 4.89 -1.24 3.29
N PRO A 64 5.93 -2.08 3.13
CA PRO A 64 6.81 -2.01 1.98
C PRO A 64 6.08 -2.52 0.72
N PRO A 65 6.41 -2.00 -0.49
CA PRO A 65 5.69 -2.35 -1.72
C PRO A 65 5.70 -3.85 -2.08
N SER A 66 6.78 -4.55 -1.71
CA SER A 66 6.92 -6.00 -1.90
C SER A 66 5.90 -6.81 -1.09
N GLU A 67 5.70 -6.40 0.17
CA GLU A 67 4.75 -7.01 1.09
C GLU A 67 3.31 -6.71 0.68
N VAL A 68 3.03 -5.48 0.25
CA VAL A 68 1.72 -5.10 -0.31
C VAL A 68 1.38 -5.96 -1.53
N THR A 69 2.34 -6.17 -2.43
CA THR A 69 2.14 -6.98 -3.63
C THR A 69 1.86 -8.43 -3.29
N THR A 70 2.64 -9.00 -2.36
CA THR A 70 2.47 -10.38 -1.90
C THR A 70 1.10 -10.58 -1.26
N MET A 71 0.69 -9.66 -0.38
CA MET A 71 -0.61 -9.74 0.28
C MET A 71 -1.76 -9.57 -0.72
N PHE A 72 -1.64 -8.65 -1.68
CA PHE A 72 -2.63 -8.44 -2.73
C PHE A 72 -2.85 -9.71 -3.58
N GLU A 73 -1.76 -10.36 -3.99
CA GLU A 73 -1.83 -11.61 -4.77
C GLU A 73 -2.43 -12.76 -3.94
N ARG A 74 -2.05 -12.86 -2.66
CA ARG A 74 -2.62 -13.86 -1.74
C ARG A 74 -4.12 -13.65 -1.52
N LEU A 75 -4.58 -12.41 -1.37
CA LEU A 75 -6.01 -12.07 -1.21
C LEU A 75 -6.86 -12.52 -2.39
N LEU A 76 -6.27 -12.61 -3.59
CA LEU A 76 -6.95 -13.07 -4.80
C LEU A 76 -7.02 -14.59 -4.96
N VAL A 77 -6.20 -15.34 -4.21
CA VAL A 77 -6.05 -16.80 -4.39
C VAL A 77 -6.45 -17.58 -3.14
N ALA A 78 -5.93 -17.19 -1.98
CA ALA A 78 -6.03 -17.96 -0.74
C ALA A 78 -7.43 -17.95 -0.11
N ASP A 79 -7.62 -18.74 0.95
CA ASP A 79 -8.87 -18.84 1.70
C ASP A 79 -9.10 -17.63 2.62
N PHE A 80 -10.37 -17.35 2.90
CA PHE A 80 -10.79 -16.15 3.65
C PHE A 80 -10.14 -16.09 5.04
N PHE A 81 -10.24 -17.17 5.81
CA PHE A 81 -9.68 -17.22 7.17
C PHE A 81 -8.15 -17.10 7.18
N ALA A 82 -7.46 -17.66 6.18
CA ALA A 82 -6.01 -17.56 6.07
C ALA A 82 -5.60 -16.10 5.80
N CYS A 83 -6.31 -15.42 4.91
CA CYS A 83 -6.06 -14.00 4.60
C CYS A 83 -6.33 -13.10 5.80
N CYS A 84 -7.42 -13.33 6.53
CA CYS A 84 -7.73 -12.55 7.74
C CYS A 84 -6.64 -12.69 8.79
N LYS A 85 -6.16 -13.93 9.04
CA LYS A 85 -5.11 -14.19 10.02
C LYS A 85 -3.79 -13.53 9.62
N GLU A 86 -3.41 -13.63 8.35
CA GLU A 86 -2.18 -13.01 7.87
C GLU A 86 -2.25 -11.48 7.95
N LEU A 87 -3.37 -10.87 7.53
CA LEU A 87 -3.52 -9.42 7.62
C LEU A 87 -3.50 -8.95 9.07
N ASP A 88 -4.11 -9.72 9.99
CA ASP A 88 -4.08 -9.47 11.44
C ASP A 88 -2.67 -9.54 12.01
N GLU A 89 -1.87 -10.54 11.59
CA GLU A 89 -0.46 -10.65 11.95
C GLU A 89 0.34 -9.45 11.41
N LEU A 90 0.07 -8.98 10.20
CA LEU A 90 0.76 -7.82 9.62
C LEU A 90 0.42 -6.51 10.35
N VAL A 91 -0.85 -6.29 10.66
CA VAL A 91 -1.30 -5.10 11.40
C VAL A 91 -0.80 -5.13 12.84
N THR A 92 -0.92 -6.27 13.52
CA THR A 92 -0.60 -6.39 14.96
C THR A 92 0.90 -6.54 15.22
N ALA A 93 1.61 -7.38 14.46
CA ALA A 93 3.02 -7.66 14.72
C ALA A 93 3.96 -6.59 14.17
N LYS A 94 3.63 -6.00 13.00
CA LYS A 94 4.44 -4.93 12.39
C LYS A 94 3.93 -3.52 12.69
N GLY A 95 2.72 -3.39 13.25
CA GLY A 95 2.17 -2.11 13.67
C GLY A 95 1.75 -1.20 12.51
N TYR A 96 1.48 -1.75 11.33
CA TYR A 96 1.03 -0.99 10.19
C TYR A 96 -0.44 -0.60 10.34
N ALA A 97 -0.77 0.68 10.11
CA ALA A 97 -2.16 1.13 10.18
C ALA A 97 -2.98 0.55 9.04
N MET A 98 -4.23 0.17 9.34
CA MET A 98 -5.15 -0.38 8.33
C MET A 98 -5.42 0.62 7.19
N ARG A 99 -5.39 1.92 7.49
CA ARG A 99 -5.51 2.99 6.49
C ARG A 99 -4.41 2.91 5.43
N ASP A 100 -3.17 2.71 5.84
CA ASP A 100 -2.04 2.69 4.91
C ASP A 100 -2.12 1.48 3.97
N TRP A 101 -2.63 0.35 4.47
CA TRP A 101 -2.97 -0.81 3.65
C TRP A 101 -4.05 -0.52 2.61
N VAL A 102 -5.15 0.15 3.00
CA VAL A 102 -6.22 0.54 2.05
C VAL A 102 -5.67 1.42 0.94
N ILE A 103 -4.85 2.42 1.28
CA ILE A 103 -4.21 3.32 0.31
C ILE A 103 -3.26 2.53 -0.60
N ALA A 104 -2.46 1.62 -0.04
CA ALA A 104 -1.52 0.82 -0.80
C ALA A 104 -2.23 -0.16 -1.76
N PHE A 105 -3.34 -0.76 -1.34
CA PHE A 105 -4.18 -1.59 -2.21
C PHE A 105 -4.85 -0.77 -3.32
N HIS A 106 -5.30 0.45 -3.01
CA HIS A 106 -5.81 1.39 -4.02
C HIS A 106 -4.72 1.77 -5.04
N GLU A 107 -3.49 2.06 -4.61
CA GLU A 107 -2.39 2.32 -5.56
C GLU A 107 -2.06 1.09 -6.40
N ARG A 108 -2.11 -0.11 -5.80
CA ARG A 108 -1.80 -1.36 -6.50
C ARG A 108 -2.86 -1.72 -7.53
N ILE A 109 -4.15 -1.55 -7.21
CA ILE A 109 -5.24 -1.92 -8.12
C ILE A 109 -5.23 -1.09 -9.41
N LEU A 110 -4.81 0.18 -9.34
CA LEU A 110 -4.68 1.05 -10.52
C LEU A 110 -3.60 0.58 -11.50
N LEU A 111 -2.70 -0.29 -11.07
CA LEU A 111 -1.66 -0.89 -11.92
C LEU A 111 -2.09 -2.25 -12.51
N VAL A 112 -3.22 -2.80 -12.08
CA VAL A 112 -3.72 -4.10 -12.52
C VAL A 112 -4.90 -3.90 -13.47
N ASP A 113 -4.90 -4.62 -14.58
CA ASP A 113 -5.96 -4.53 -15.57
C ASP A 113 -7.16 -5.39 -15.15
N TRP A 114 -8.15 -4.77 -14.50
CA TRP A 114 -9.42 -5.40 -14.12
C TRP A 114 -10.57 -4.89 -14.99
N PRO A 115 -11.57 -5.75 -15.28
CA PRO A 115 -12.81 -5.31 -15.91
C PRO A 115 -13.43 -4.12 -15.18
N ALA A 116 -13.85 -3.10 -15.94
CA ALA A 116 -14.28 -1.82 -15.39
C ALA A 116 -15.42 -1.95 -14.36
N ASN A 117 -16.36 -2.87 -14.56
CA ASN A 117 -17.46 -3.14 -13.64
C ASN A 117 -16.96 -3.62 -12.26
N VAL A 118 -15.96 -4.48 -12.23
CA VAL A 118 -15.36 -4.99 -11.00
C VAL A 118 -14.53 -3.90 -10.33
N LEU A 119 -13.72 -3.18 -11.14
CA LEU A 119 -12.87 -2.10 -10.65
C LEU A 119 -13.68 -0.99 -9.97
N ILE A 120 -14.77 -0.52 -10.59
CA ILE A 120 -15.65 0.52 -10.03
C ILE A 120 -16.24 0.07 -8.70
N THR A 121 -16.74 -1.16 -8.63
CA THR A 121 -17.34 -1.72 -7.41
C THR A 121 -16.29 -1.82 -6.31
N PHE A 122 -15.11 -2.35 -6.62
CA PHE A 122 -14.03 -2.55 -5.65
C PHE A 122 -13.46 -1.23 -5.13
N VAL A 123 -13.20 -0.25 -6.00
CA VAL A 123 -12.73 1.09 -5.60
C VAL A 123 -13.77 1.79 -4.74
N SER A 124 -15.06 1.66 -5.05
CA SER A 124 -16.14 2.21 -4.21
C SER A 124 -16.14 1.59 -2.81
N ARG A 125 -15.92 0.27 -2.70
CA ARG A 125 -15.77 -0.40 -1.40
C ARG A 125 -14.55 0.09 -0.63
N LEU A 126 -13.40 0.26 -1.28
CA LEU A 126 -12.21 0.79 -0.63
C LEU A 126 -12.44 2.23 -0.12
N ALA A 127 -13.16 3.06 -0.86
CA ALA A 127 -13.51 4.42 -0.42
C ALA A 127 -14.41 4.43 0.82
N ASP A 128 -15.44 3.58 0.87
CA ASP A 128 -16.29 3.42 2.07
C ASP A 128 -15.47 2.96 3.29
N LEU A 129 -14.50 2.06 3.07
CA LEU A 129 -13.61 1.57 4.13
C LEU A 129 -12.66 2.66 4.64
N GLU A 130 -12.09 3.46 3.73
CA GLU A 130 -11.23 4.59 4.10
C GLU A 130 -12.00 5.66 4.88
N GLU A 131 -13.24 5.96 4.48
CA GLU A 131 -14.13 6.89 5.18
C GLU A 131 -14.43 6.41 6.59
N ARG A 132 -14.81 5.13 6.76
CA ARG A 132 -15.03 4.53 8.08
C ARG A 132 -13.77 4.57 8.96
N LEU A 133 -12.60 4.27 8.40
CA LEU A 133 -11.33 4.39 9.12
C LEU A 133 -11.02 5.84 9.51
N ALA A 134 -11.45 6.84 8.72
CA ALA A 134 -11.34 8.26 9.06
C ALA A 134 -12.31 8.71 10.15
N THR A 135 -13.49 8.12 10.23
CA THR A 135 -14.46 8.39 11.31
C THR A 135 -14.11 7.71 12.65
N GLY A 136 -13.05 6.90 12.71
CA GLY A 136 -12.61 6.21 13.92
C GLY A 136 -13.28 4.85 14.15
N ALA A 137 -13.74 4.19 13.09
CA ALA A 137 -14.26 2.82 13.19
C ALA A 137 -13.16 1.82 13.63
N SER A 138 -13.57 0.69 14.19
CA SER A 138 -12.66 -0.37 14.64
C SER A 138 -11.83 -0.93 13.48
N GLU A 139 -10.50 -0.85 13.59
CA GLU A 139 -9.56 -1.36 12.57
C GLU A 139 -9.73 -2.86 12.33
N ALA A 140 -9.96 -3.65 13.39
CA ALA A 140 -10.20 -5.09 13.26
C ALA A 140 -11.42 -5.38 12.38
N VAL A 141 -12.53 -4.64 12.56
CA VAL A 141 -13.73 -4.85 11.73
C VAL A 141 -13.47 -4.43 10.28
N GLN A 142 -12.79 -3.29 10.07
CA GLN A 142 -12.48 -2.82 8.72
C GLN A 142 -11.50 -3.74 7.99
N MET A 143 -10.55 -4.35 8.71
CA MET A 143 -9.63 -5.34 8.16
C MET A 143 -10.38 -6.54 7.56
N HIS A 144 -11.33 -7.12 8.29
CA HIS A 144 -12.17 -8.20 7.77
C HIS A 144 -13.02 -7.74 6.58
N ALA A 145 -13.49 -6.49 6.61
CA ALA A 145 -14.27 -5.91 5.52
C ALA A 145 -13.43 -5.69 4.25
N VAL A 146 -12.14 -5.36 4.38
CA VAL A 146 -11.19 -5.32 3.25
C VAL A 146 -11.06 -6.70 2.63
N VAL A 147 -10.82 -7.74 3.45
CA VAL A 147 -10.74 -9.12 2.93
C VAL A 147 -12.04 -9.51 2.22
N ALA A 148 -13.20 -9.18 2.80
CA ALA A 148 -14.49 -9.43 2.17
C ALA A 148 -14.64 -8.72 0.81
N ALA A 149 -14.19 -7.47 0.69
CA ALA A 149 -14.20 -6.73 -0.57
C ALA A 149 -13.34 -7.40 -1.66
N PHE A 150 -12.18 -7.95 -1.29
CA PHE A 150 -11.36 -8.73 -2.23
C PHE A 150 -12.07 -10.01 -2.69
N PHE A 151 -12.79 -10.71 -1.80
CA PHE A 151 -13.57 -11.89 -2.17
C PHE A 151 -14.77 -11.56 -3.07
N GLU A 152 -15.45 -10.43 -2.81
CA GLU A 152 -16.49 -9.90 -3.70
C GLU A 152 -15.91 -9.60 -5.09
N ALA A 153 -14.74 -8.97 -5.16
CA ALA A 153 -14.04 -8.70 -6.41
C ALA A 153 -13.66 -9.99 -7.15
N ARG A 154 -13.17 -11.03 -6.45
CA ARG A 154 -12.85 -12.34 -7.05
C ARG A 154 -14.08 -12.97 -7.72
N ALA A 155 -15.23 -12.93 -7.05
CA ALA A 155 -16.47 -13.43 -7.63
C ALA A 155 -16.86 -12.63 -8.89
N GLY A 156 -16.70 -11.31 -8.86
CA GLY A 156 -16.89 -10.44 -10.02
C GLY A 156 -15.96 -10.76 -11.19
N LEU A 157 -14.68 -11.04 -10.91
CA LEU A 157 -13.69 -11.43 -11.93
C LEU A 157 -14.04 -12.78 -12.56
N GLN A 158 -14.46 -13.76 -11.75
CA GLN A 158 -14.90 -15.07 -12.25
C GLN A 158 -16.15 -14.95 -13.13
N ALA A 159 -17.11 -14.12 -12.73
CA ALA A 159 -18.31 -13.85 -13.52
C ALA A 159 -17.97 -13.15 -14.86
N ALA A 160 -17.05 -12.19 -14.85
CA ALA A 160 -16.59 -11.52 -16.06
C ALA A 160 -15.82 -12.46 -17.00
N ALA A 161 -15.00 -13.36 -16.46
CA ALA A 161 -14.30 -14.38 -17.24
C ALA A 161 -15.28 -15.36 -17.91
N ALA A 162 -16.34 -15.77 -17.20
CA ALA A 162 -17.39 -16.64 -17.76
C ALA A 162 -18.24 -15.94 -18.85
N ALA A 163 -18.32 -14.61 -18.84
CA ALA A 163 -19.10 -13.83 -19.78
C ALA A 163 -18.36 -13.50 -21.10
N THR A 164 -17.09 -13.87 -21.25
CA THR A 164 -16.34 -13.66 -22.50
C THR A 164 -16.56 -14.87 -23.42
N PRO A 165 -17.37 -14.78 -24.49
CA PRO A 165 -17.61 -15.92 -25.38
C PRO A 165 -16.31 -16.29 -26.14
N PRO A 166 -16.10 -17.58 -26.47
CA PRO A 166 -15.02 -17.97 -27.35
C PRO A 166 -15.18 -17.25 -28.69
N ILE A 167 -14.14 -16.53 -29.12
CA ILE A 167 -14.07 -15.94 -30.45
C ILE A 167 -14.26 -17.10 -31.45
N PRO A 168 -15.30 -17.10 -32.30
CA PRO A 168 -15.44 -18.14 -33.30
C PRO A 168 -14.26 -18.02 -34.26
N SER A 169 -13.40 -19.04 -34.28
CA SER A 169 -12.36 -19.21 -35.28
C SER A 169 -13.04 -19.28 -36.65
N GLN A 170 -12.77 -18.29 -37.50
CA GLN A 170 -13.04 -18.37 -38.93
C GLN A 170 -12.15 -19.41 -39.60
#